data_AF-A0A7K8GAZ6-F1
#
_entry.id   AF-A0A7K8GAZ6-F1
#
_cell.length_a   1.000
_cell.length_b   1.000
_cell.length_c   1.000
_cell.angle_alpha   90.00
_cell.angle_beta   90.00
_cell.angle_gamma   90.00
#
_symmetry.space_group_name_H-M   'P 1'
#
loop_
_entity.id
_entity.type
_entity.pdbx_description
1 polymer ?
#
loop_
_entity_poly.entity_id
_entity_poly.type
_entity_poly.pdbx_seq_one_letter_code
_entity_poly.pdbx_strand_id
1 'polypeptide(L)'
;SPYQDRPWEYLESEEYRATYGDNPVWHGYRRNHKGSVPPQRTRKACLRRGKHVGNPCPICRDRNLLVDFRNVKLLDQFICPHSGVIFHPIHTGICMKQHRRLSQAIAQAQDHGLLWLRVPFVPVPEEDFSNQHAAVGKTPPAPALKEPGQAWYPWYEWQQPPAAEVARVRRLYRGFLKE
;
A
#
# COMPACT_ATOMS: atom_id res chain seq x y z
N SER A 1 -22.10 -2.64 -16.22
CA SER A 1 -23.13 -3.18 -15.32
C SER A 1 -23.98 -2.00 -14.89
N PRO A 2 -25.31 -2.12 -14.74
CA PRO A 2 -26.14 -1.03 -14.24
C PRO A 2 -25.70 -0.55 -12.84
N TYR A 3 -25.05 -1.41 -12.06
CA TYR A 3 -24.56 -1.12 -10.70
C TYR A 3 -23.14 -0.54 -10.64
N GLN A 4 -22.64 0.04 -11.73
CA GLN A 4 -21.24 0.49 -11.80
C GLN A 4 -20.91 1.59 -10.80
N ASP A 5 -21.81 2.55 -10.62
CA ASP A 5 -21.60 3.68 -9.72
C ASP A 5 -21.97 3.36 -8.27
N ARG A 6 -22.95 2.46 -8.09
CA ARG A 6 -23.55 2.07 -6.81
C ARG A 6 -23.55 0.53 -6.65
N PRO A 7 -22.37 -0.07 -6.46
CA PRO A 7 -22.22 -1.53 -6.46
C PRO A 7 -22.90 -2.26 -5.30
N TRP A 8 -23.21 -1.55 -4.20
CA TRP A 8 -23.92 -2.12 -3.05
C TRP A 8 -25.41 -2.40 -3.34
N GLU A 9 -26.03 -1.70 -4.29
CA GLU A 9 -27.45 -1.92 -4.65
C GLU A 9 -27.68 -3.32 -5.21
N TYR A 10 -26.69 -3.89 -5.91
CA TYR A 10 -26.79 -5.25 -6.43
C TYR A 10 -26.98 -6.28 -5.31
N LEU A 11 -26.32 -6.12 -4.16
CA LEU A 11 -26.43 -7.08 -3.05
C LEU A 11 -27.80 -7.02 -2.35
N GLU A 12 -28.54 -5.92 -2.54
CA GLU A 12 -29.90 -5.74 -2.02
C GLU A 12 -30.96 -6.16 -3.04
N SER A 13 -30.55 -6.41 -4.29
CA SER A 13 -31.47 -6.79 -5.37
C SER A 13 -32.04 -8.21 -5.18
N GLU A 14 -33.24 -8.41 -5.71
CA GLU A 14 -33.87 -9.74 -5.74
C GLU A 14 -33.06 -10.74 -6.58
N GLU A 15 -32.36 -10.28 -7.61
CA GLU A 15 -31.48 -11.09 -8.45
C GLU A 15 -30.35 -11.74 -7.64
N TYR A 16 -29.71 -10.97 -6.76
CA TYR A 16 -28.65 -11.47 -5.89
C TYR A 16 -29.21 -12.50 -4.90
N ARG A 17 -30.35 -12.20 -4.29
CA ARG A 17 -30.99 -13.13 -3.33
C ARG A 17 -31.44 -14.43 -4.00
N ALA A 18 -31.95 -14.38 -5.22
CA ALA A 18 -32.35 -15.56 -5.97
C ALA A 18 -31.15 -16.43 -6.38
N THR A 19 -29.98 -15.84 -6.62
CA THR A 19 -28.79 -16.55 -7.11
C THR A 19 -27.90 -17.08 -5.99
N TYR A 20 -27.71 -16.34 -4.90
CA TYR A 20 -26.79 -16.69 -3.81
C TYR A 20 -27.52 -17.05 -2.50
N GLY A 21 -28.73 -16.53 -2.29
CA GLY A 21 -29.47 -16.67 -1.03
C GLY A 21 -28.71 -16.03 0.13
N ASP A 22 -28.71 -16.72 1.27
CA ASP A 22 -28.01 -16.29 2.50
C ASP A 22 -26.55 -16.73 2.55
N ASN A 23 -26.10 -17.52 1.56
CA ASN A 23 -24.74 -18.04 1.53
C ASN A 23 -23.76 -17.02 0.93
N PRO A 24 -22.48 -17.03 1.35
CA PRO A 24 -21.48 -16.15 0.76
C PRO A 24 -21.25 -16.49 -0.72
N VAL A 25 -20.85 -15.51 -1.52
CA VAL A 25 -20.72 -15.65 -2.99
C VAL A 25 -19.83 -16.80 -3.45
N TRP A 26 -18.86 -17.18 -2.63
CA TRP A 26 -17.89 -18.22 -2.91
C TRP A 26 -18.32 -19.63 -2.45
N HIS A 27 -19.43 -19.79 -1.73
CA HIS A 27 -19.88 -21.08 -1.18
C HIS A 27 -20.11 -22.16 -2.26
N GLY A 28 -20.80 -21.80 -3.35
CA GLY A 28 -21.09 -22.73 -4.46
C GLY A 28 -19.94 -22.94 -5.44
N TYR A 29 -18.72 -22.50 -5.13
CA TYR A 29 -17.59 -22.54 -6.06
C TYR A 29 -16.58 -23.63 -5.74
N ARG A 30 -16.31 -24.49 -6.72
CA ARG A 30 -15.28 -25.52 -6.64
C ARG A 30 -14.23 -25.36 -7.73
N ARG A 31 -12.95 -25.45 -7.33
CA ARG A 31 -11.80 -25.39 -8.25
C ARG A 31 -11.52 -26.77 -8.85
N ASN A 32 -11.20 -26.77 -10.14
CA ASN A 32 -10.67 -27.96 -10.82
C ASN A 32 -9.14 -27.97 -10.67
N HIS A 33 -8.60 -28.99 -10.00
CA HIS A 33 -7.16 -29.25 -9.89
C HIS A 33 -6.89 -30.76 -9.82
N LYS A 34 -5.65 -31.17 -10.10
CA LYS A 34 -5.23 -32.56 -10.02
C LYS A 34 -5.04 -32.97 -8.55
N GLY A 35 -5.51 -34.15 -8.18
CA GLY A 35 -5.35 -34.73 -6.84
C GLY A 35 -6.17 -34.03 -5.75
N SER A 36 -6.07 -34.53 -4.53
CA SER A 36 -6.85 -34.03 -3.38
C SER A 36 -6.34 -32.71 -2.84
N VAL A 37 -5.04 -32.44 -2.93
CA VAL A 37 -4.42 -31.21 -2.41
C VAL A 37 -4.34 -30.16 -3.51
N PRO A 38 -4.98 -28.97 -3.35
CA PRO A 38 -4.90 -27.92 -4.33
C PRO A 38 -3.52 -27.26 -4.37
N PRO A 39 -3.13 -26.66 -5.50
CA PRO A 39 -1.97 -25.77 -5.55
C PRO A 39 -2.11 -24.60 -4.56
N GLN A 40 -1.05 -24.30 -3.82
CA GLN A 40 -1.01 -23.27 -2.77
C GLN A 40 -1.18 -21.83 -3.30
N ARG A 41 -1.17 -21.65 -4.62
CA ARG A 41 -1.50 -20.39 -5.27
C ARG A 41 -2.62 -20.59 -6.27
N THR A 42 -3.64 -19.74 -6.20
CA THR A 42 -4.66 -19.66 -7.23
C THR A 42 -4.10 -19.02 -8.49
N ARG A 43 -4.83 -19.15 -9.59
CA ARG A 43 -4.44 -18.56 -10.87
C ARG A 43 -4.31 -17.03 -10.76
N LYS A 44 -3.41 -16.45 -11.57
CA LYS A 44 -3.14 -14.99 -11.58
C LYS A 44 -4.41 -14.17 -11.87
N ALA A 45 -5.13 -14.50 -12.94
CA ALA A 45 -6.37 -13.80 -13.34
C ALA A 45 -7.33 -14.75 -14.07
N CYS A 46 -8.64 -14.49 -13.93
CA CYS A 46 -9.71 -15.19 -14.66
C CYS A 46 -10.05 -14.55 -16.01
N LEU A 47 -9.75 -13.27 -16.20
CA LEU A 47 -9.93 -12.56 -17.47
C LEU A 47 -8.57 -12.43 -18.17
N ARG A 48 -8.45 -12.96 -19.38
CA ARG A 48 -7.24 -12.89 -20.21
C ARG A 48 -7.60 -12.34 -21.59
N ARG A 49 -7.01 -11.20 -21.97
CA ARG A 49 -7.29 -10.53 -23.26
C ARG A 49 -8.80 -10.38 -23.54
N GLY A 50 -9.57 -9.98 -22.53
CA GLY A 50 -11.03 -9.79 -22.62
C GLY A 50 -11.88 -11.07 -22.59
N LYS A 51 -11.28 -12.28 -22.59
CA LYS A 51 -12.00 -13.55 -22.51
C LYS A 51 -11.92 -14.18 -21.12
N HIS A 52 -13.05 -14.67 -20.63
CA HIS A 52 -13.10 -15.42 -19.37
C HIS A 52 -12.52 -16.82 -19.56
N VAL A 53 -11.84 -17.33 -18.54
CA VAL A 53 -11.48 -18.75 -18.44
C VAL A 53 -12.73 -19.61 -18.25
N GLY A 54 -12.68 -20.89 -18.61
CA GLY A 54 -13.86 -21.78 -18.58
C GLY A 54 -14.57 -21.88 -17.22
N ASN A 55 -13.82 -22.00 -16.11
CA ASN A 55 -14.38 -21.99 -14.76
C ASN A 55 -13.93 -20.72 -13.99
N PRO A 56 -14.51 -19.53 -14.22
CA PRO A 56 -14.09 -18.26 -13.61
C PRO A 56 -14.37 -18.25 -12.10
N CYS A 57 -13.64 -17.44 -11.34
CA CYS A 57 -13.83 -17.36 -9.89
C CYS A 57 -15.15 -16.66 -9.51
N PRO A 58 -15.64 -16.78 -8.26
CA PRO A 58 -16.93 -16.23 -7.83
C PRO A 58 -17.15 -14.76 -8.18
N ILE A 59 -16.12 -13.93 -8.04
CA ILE A 59 -16.17 -12.50 -8.37
C ILE A 59 -16.11 -12.25 -9.89
N CYS A 60 -15.44 -13.12 -10.67
CA CYS A 60 -15.26 -12.91 -12.11
C CYS A 60 -16.31 -13.59 -12.99
N ARG A 61 -17.12 -14.49 -12.43
CA ARG A 61 -18.23 -15.14 -13.16
C ARG A 61 -19.40 -14.18 -13.32
N ASP A 62 -19.62 -13.37 -12.30
CA ASP A 62 -20.68 -12.39 -12.21
C ASP A 62 -20.10 -11.00 -12.50
N ARG A 63 -20.75 -10.23 -13.38
CA ARG A 63 -20.29 -8.89 -13.78
C ARG A 63 -20.83 -7.80 -12.86
N ASN A 64 -21.84 -8.12 -12.05
CA ASN A 64 -22.48 -7.18 -11.13
C ASN A 64 -21.76 -7.15 -9.77
N LEU A 65 -20.98 -8.19 -9.46
CA LEU A 65 -20.08 -8.21 -8.29
C LEU A 65 -18.84 -7.35 -8.53
N LEU A 66 -18.98 -6.06 -8.21
CA LEU A 66 -17.89 -5.09 -8.26
C LEU A 66 -17.23 -4.96 -6.89
N VAL A 67 -15.91 -5.12 -6.86
CA VAL A 67 -15.09 -4.96 -5.66
C VAL A 67 -14.81 -3.47 -5.48
N ASP A 68 -15.43 -2.87 -4.48
CA ASP A 68 -15.28 -1.47 -4.09
C ASP A 68 -15.26 -1.38 -2.54
N PHE A 69 -14.55 -0.40 -1.98
CA PHE A 69 -14.42 -0.21 -0.54
C PHE A 69 -15.75 0.18 0.13
N ARG A 70 -16.65 0.80 -0.65
CA ARG A 70 -18.01 1.18 -0.20
C ARG A 70 -18.94 -0.03 -0.04
N ASN A 71 -18.64 -1.15 -0.70
CA ASN A 71 -19.50 -2.33 -0.69
C ASN A 71 -19.20 -3.25 0.51
N VAL A 72 -19.54 -2.77 1.71
CA VAL A 72 -19.26 -3.45 2.99
C VAL A 72 -19.85 -4.85 3.02
N LYS A 73 -21.10 -5.03 2.58
CA LYS A 73 -21.80 -6.33 2.56
C LYS A 73 -21.08 -7.39 1.71
N LEU A 74 -20.40 -6.99 0.63
CA LEU A 74 -19.61 -7.91 -0.18
C LEU A 74 -18.29 -8.23 0.51
N LEU A 75 -17.59 -7.21 1.00
CA LEU A 75 -16.26 -7.36 1.60
C LEU A 75 -16.29 -8.21 2.86
N ASP A 76 -17.33 -8.05 3.68
CA ASP A 76 -17.53 -8.78 4.94
C ASP A 76 -17.56 -10.31 4.72
N GLN A 77 -18.12 -10.78 3.59
CA GLN A 77 -18.14 -12.21 3.24
C GLN A 77 -16.75 -12.83 3.02
N PHE A 78 -15.72 -12.00 2.80
CA PHE A 78 -14.35 -12.45 2.59
C PHE A 78 -13.48 -12.29 3.86
N ILE A 79 -14.07 -11.85 4.96
CA ILE A 79 -13.44 -11.68 6.26
C ILE A 79 -14.00 -12.75 7.22
N CYS A 80 -13.15 -13.30 8.08
CA CYS A 80 -13.62 -14.18 9.15
C CYS A 80 -14.33 -13.35 10.23
N PRO A 81 -15.58 -13.67 10.59
CA PRO A 81 -16.36 -12.87 11.56
C PRO A 81 -15.75 -12.85 12.96
N HIS A 82 -14.96 -13.87 13.32
CA HIS A 82 -14.35 -13.98 14.65
C HIS A 82 -12.95 -13.40 14.73
N SER A 83 -12.11 -13.63 13.70
CA SER A 83 -10.71 -13.20 13.72
C SER A 83 -10.46 -11.86 13.03
N GLY A 84 -11.38 -11.39 12.18
CA GLY A 84 -11.18 -10.21 11.34
C GLY A 84 -10.11 -10.41 10.25
N VAL A 85 -9.63 -11.64 10.04
CA VAL A 85 -8.61 -11.96 9.04
C VAL A 85 -9.27 -12.25 7.69
N ILE A 86 -8.69 -11.71 6.62
CA ILE A 86 -9.13 -11.96 5.24
C ILE A 86 -8.86 -13.42 4.87
N PHE A 87 -9.85 -14.11 4.31
CA PHE A 87 -9.68 -15.50 3.88
C PHE A 87 -8.64 -15.61 2.75
N HIS A 88 -7.78 -16.63 2.85
CA HIS A 88 -6.81 -16.93 1.80
C HIS A 88 -7.52 -17.38 0.51
N PRO A 89 -6.99 -17.05 -0.70
CA PRO A 89 -7.63 -17.40 -1.97
C PRO A 89 -7.89 -18.89 -2.22
N ILE A 90 -7.18 -19.77 -1.51
CA ILE A 90 -7.45 -21.22 -1.59
C ILE A 90 -8.84 -21.53 -1.03
N HIS A 91 -9.23 -20.86 0.05
CA HIS A 91 -10.52 -21.05 0.72
C HIS A 91 -11.68 -20.48 -0.12
N THR A 92 -11.52 -19.23 -0.59
CA THR A 92 -12.57 -18.51 -1.34
C THR A 92 -12.58 -18.82 -2.84
N GLY A 93 -11.51 -19.43 -3.36
CA GLY A 93 -11.39 -19.80 -4.78
C GLY A 93 -11.19 -18.62 -5.75
N ILE A 94 -10.92 -17.40 -5.24
CA ILE A 94 -10.72 -16.22 -6.07
C ILE A 94 -9.36 -16.21 -6.77
N CYS A 95 -9.28 -15.53 -7.93
CA CYS A 95 -7.99 -15.32 -8.59
C CYS A 95 -7.14 -14.29 -7.84
N MET A 96 -5.81 -14.41 -7.96
CA MET A 96 -4.88 -13.54 -7.22
C MET A 96 -5.06 -12.04 -7.54
N LYS A 97 -5.45 -11.70 -8.79
CA LYS A 97 -5.78 -10.32 -9.17
C LYS A 97 -6.94 -9.76 -8.36
N GLN A 98 -8.01 -10.53 -8.18
CA GLN A 98 -9.16 -10.09 -7.39
C GLN A 98 -8.87 -10.12 -5.90
N HIS A 99 -8.10 -11.10 -5.42
CA HIS A 99 -7.67 -11.09 -4.02
C HIS A 99 -6.89 -9.83 -3.67
N ARG A 100 -5.92 -9.42 -4.50
CA ARG A 100 -5.18 -8.18 -4.27
C ARG A 100 -6.09 -6.96 -4.25
N ARG A 101 -7.04 -6.86 -5.19
CA ARG A 101 -8.02 -5.76 -5.22
C ARG A 101 -8.92 -5.75 -3.99
N LEU A 102 -9.33 -6.93 -3.54
CA LEU A 102 -10.18 -7.11 -2.37
C LEU A 102 -9.43 -6.74 -1.09
N SER A 103 -8.16 -7.15 -0.94
CA SER A 103 -7.32 -6.72 0.18
C SER A 103 -7.11 -5.21 0.21
N GLN A 104 -6.92 -4.57 -0.95
CA GLN A 104 -6.83 -3.12 -1.05
C GLN A 104 -8.15 -2.43 -0.68
N ALA A 105 -9.28 -2.93 -1.17
CA ALA A 105 -10.60 -2.38 -0.86
C ALA A 105 -10.96 -2.54 0.62
N ILE A 106 -10.60 -3.67 1.25
CA ILE A 106 -10.77 -3.89 2.69
C ILE A 106 -9.92 -2.93 3.50
N ALA A 107 -8.64 -2.77 3.15
CA ALA A 107 -7.75 -1.82 3.82
C ALA A 107 -8.31 -0.39 3.72
N GLN A 108 -8.72 0.04 2.52
CA GLN A 108 -9.36 1.34 2.32
C GLN A 108 -10.66 1.49 3.13
N ALA A 109 -11.50 0.46 3.17
CA ALA A 109 -12.73 0.49 3.95
C ALA A 109 -12.46 0.59 5.47
N GLN A 110 -11.39 -0.03 5.96
CA GLN A 110 -10.94 0.09 7.35
C GLN A 110 -10.40 1.49 7.63
N ASP A 111 -9.59 2.05 6.72
CA ASP A 111 -9.05 3.42 6.83
C ASP A 111 -10.17 4.47 6.84
N HIS A 112 -11.24 4.24 6.07
CA HIS A 112 -12.44 5.09 6.05
C HIS A 112 -13.43 4.82 7.21
N GLY A 113 -13.17 3.82 8.06
CA GLY A 113 -14.06 3.45 9.16
C GLY A 113 -15.39 2.80 8.75
N LEU A 114 -15.51 2.31 7.51
CA LEU A 114 -16.70 1.60 7.02
C LEU A 114 -16.74 0.13 7.48
N LEU A 115 -15.56 -0.47 7.65
CA LEU A 115 -15.39 -1.83 8.15
C LEU A 115 -14.80 -1.80 9.56
N TRP A 116 -15.33 -2.67 10.43
CA TRP A 116 -14.82 -2.83 11.78
C TRP A 116 -13.43 -3.49 11.78
N LEU A 117 -12.51 -2.94 12.56
CA LEU A 117 -11.17 -3.48 12.81
C LEU A 117 -10.91 -3.47 14.32
N ARG A 118 -10.30 -4.54 14.83
CA ARG A 118 -9.81 -4.58 16.21
C ARG A 118 -8.53 -3.79 16.32
N VAL A 119 -8.61 -2.56 16.83
CA VAL A 119 -7.44 -1.74 17.17
C VAL A 119 -7.07 -1.99 18.63
N PRO A 120 -5.90 -2.58 18.93
CA PRO A 120 -5.47 -2.73 20.31
C PRO A 120 -5.16 -1.37 20.92
N PHE A 121 -5.42 -1.23 22.22
CA PHE A 121 -4.88 -0.10 22.97
C PHE A 121 -3.37 -0.24 23.02
N VAL A 122 -2.67 0.78 22.54
CA VAL A 122 -1.20 0.87 22.63
C VAL A 122 -0.90 1.90 23.70
N PRO A 123 -0.24 1.53 24.81
CA PRO A 123 0.13 2.49 25.84
C PRO A 123 1.09 3.52 25.23
N VAL A 124 0.97 4.74 25.73
CA VAL A 124 1.93 5.79 25.42
C VAL A 124 3.29 5.34 25.95
N PRO A 125 4.39 5.49 25.17
CA PRO A 125 5.72 5.19 25.66
C PRO A 125 6.00 5.91 27.00
N GLU A 126 6.63 5.21 27.94
CA GLU A 126 7.06 5.78 29.23
C GLU A 126 8.29 6.68 29.00
N GLU A 127 8.10 7.81 28.33
CA GLU A 127 9.13 8.80 28.05
C GLU A 127 8.71 10.17 28.62
N ASP A 128 9.69 11.00 28.95
CA ASP A 128 9.44 12.37 29.36
C ASP A 128 9.02 13.21 28.14
N PHE A 129 7.74 13.56 28.02
CA PHE A 129 7.19 14.43 26.97
C PHE A 129 7.58 15.91 27.11
N SER A 130 8.73 16.19 27.73
CA SER A 130 9.23 17.53 27.97
C SER A 130 9.89 18.11 26.72
N ASN A 131 9.31 19.18 26.16
CA ASN A 131 9.89 19.92 25.04
C ASN A 131 11.00 20.91 25.46
N GLN A 132 11.64 20.68 26.60
CA GLN A 132 12.69 21.57 27.12
C GLN A 132 14.04 21.34 26.45
N HIS A 133 14.24 20.19 25.79
CA HIS A 133 15.50 19.89 25.13
C HIS A 133 15.75 20.82 23.93
N ALA A 134 16.98 21.33 23.78
CA ALA A 134 17.33 22.28 22.73
C ALA A 134 17.16 21.75 21.30
N ALA A 135 17.07 20.42 21.10
CA ALA A 135 16.81 19.82 19.79
C ALA A 135 15.39 20.10 19.27
N VAL A 136 14.40 20.26 20.15
CA VAL A 136 13.02 20.64 19.78
C VAL A 136 12.77 22.14 19.96
N GLY A 137 13.57 22.79 20.81
CA GLY A 137 13.54 24.23 21.03
C GLY A 137 14.30 25.03 19.96
N LYS A 138 14.28 26.36 20.11
CA LYS A 138 15.12 27.24 19.28
C LYS A 138 16.54 27.23 19.83
N THR A 139 17.51 26.83 19.01
CA THR A 139 18.92 26.99 19.33
C THR A 139 19.36 28.42 19.04
N PRO A 140 20.18 29.04 19.90
CA PRO A 140 20.72 30.36 19.63
C PRO A 140 21.59 30.31 18.36
N PRO A 141 21.41 31.23 17.40
CA PRO A 141 22.17 31.20 16.16
C PRO A 141 23.65 31.47 16.45
N ALA A 142 24.52 30.66 15.86
CA ALA A 142 25.95 30.88 15.90
C ALA A 142 26.32 32.23 15.25
N PRO A 143 27.44 32.86 15.62
CA PRO A 143 27.86 34.14 15.06
C PRO A 143 27.90 34.16 13.53
N ALA A 144 28.40 33.08 12.90
CA ALA A 144 28.46 32.94 11.44
C ALA A 144 27.09 32.86 10.74
N LEU A 145 26.01 32.61 11.48
CA LEU A 145 24.63 32.58 10.95
C LEU A 145 23.89 33.91 11.20
N LYS A 146 24.50 34.90 11.86
CA LYS A 146 23.87 36.21 12.12
C LYS A 146 23.86 37.09 10.87
N GLU A 147 24.85 36.94 9.99
CA GLU A 147 24.94 37.65 8.72
C GLU A 147 24.46 36.75 7.57
N PRO A 148 23.59 37.24 6.67
CA PRO A 148 23.12 36.45 5.56
C PRO A 148 24.25 36.18 4.56
N GLY A 149 24.53 34.90 4.29
CA GLY A 149 25.47 34.46 3.26
C GLY A 149 26.88 34.13 3.74
N GLN A 150 27.18 34.29 5.04
CA GLN A 150 28.46 33.89 5.59
C GLN A 150 28.54 32.37 5.79
N ALA A 151 29.60 31.75 5.28
CA ALA A 151 29.84 30.33 5.51
C ALA A 151 30.24 30.06 6.97
N TRP A 152 29.89 28.86 7.49
CA TRP A 152 30.22 28.49 8.88
C TRP A 152 31.73 28.50 9.16
N TYR A 153 32.52 28.07 8.18
CA TYR A 153 33.97 28.14 8.24
C TYR A 153 34.53 28.96 7.05
N PRO A 154 35.61 29.74 7.25
CA PRO A 154 36.17 30.59 6.19
C PRO A 154 36.66 29.85 4.94
N TRP A 155 37.05 28.57 5.09
CA TRP A 155 37.60 27.76 4.00
C TRP A 155 36.53 27.09 3.11
N TYR A 156 35.24 27.29 3.41
CA TYR A 156 34.16 26.94 2.49
C TYR A 156 34.08 27.92 1.32
N GLU A 157 34.50 29.17 1.53
CA GLU A 157 34.57 30.17 0.48
C GLU A 157 35.86 29.97 -0.33
N TRP A 158 35.77 30.08 -1.65
CA TRP A 158 36.94 29.98 -2.52
C TRP A 158 37.88 31.16 -2.27
N GLN A 159 39.10 30.85 -1.85
CA GLN A 159 40.17 31.82 -1.67
C GLN A 159 41.24 31.55 -2.72
N GLN A 160 41.58 32.57 -3.52
CA GLN A 160 42.62 32.47 -4.55
C GLN A 160 43.98 32.17 -3.87
N PRO A 161 44.60 31.00 -4.11
CA PRO A 161 45.88 30.69 -3.49
C PRO A 161 47.00 31.59 -4.02
N PRO A 162 48.05 31.86 -3.23
CA PRO A 162 49.19 32.65 -3.68
C PRO A 162 49.85 32.06 -4.94
N ALA A 163 50.24 32.93 -5.88
CA ALA A 163 50.81 32.49 -7.15
C ALA A 163 52.07 31.61 -7.01
N ALA A 164 52.87 31.82 -5.94
CA ALA A 164 54.05 31.01 -5.63
C ALA A 164 53.69 29.54 -5.33
N GLU A 165 52.59 29.32 -4.60
CA GLU A 165 52.09 28.00 -4.26
C GLU A 165 51.51 27.29 -5.49
N VAL A 166 50.77 28.03 -6.31
CA VAL A 166 50.28 27.54 -7.61
C VAL A 166 51.44 27.14 -8.53
N ALA A 167 52.52 27.94 -8.57
CA ALA A 167 53.71 27.63 -9.36
C ALA A 167 54.45 26.38 -8.83
N ARG A 168 54.52 26.21 -7.49
CA ARG A 168 55.07 25.00 -6.86
C ARG A 168 54.28 23.75 -7.26
N VAL A 169 52.95 23.81 -7.19
CA VAL A 169 52.06 22.70 -7.57
C VAL A 169 52.15 22.40 -9.07
N ARG A 170 52.18 23.42 -9.93
CA ARG A 170 52.36 23.24 -11.38
C ARG A 170 53.71 22.58 -11.74
N ARG A 171 54.77 22.91 -10.99
CA ARG A 171 56.08 22.25 -11.16
C ARG A 171 56.03 20.78 -10.75
N LEU A 172 55.36 20.47 -9.63
CA LEU A 172 55.22 19.11 -9.11
C LEU A 172 54.42 18.20 -10.05
N TYR A 173 53.36 18.73 -10.66
CA TYR A 173 52.43 17.95 -11.50
C TYR A 173 52.52 18.26 -13.00
N ARG A 174 53.66 18.76 -13.49
CA ARG A 174 53.87 19.31 -14.84
C ARG A 174 53.30 18.47 -16.01
N GLY A 175 53.26 17.14 -15.89
CA GLY A 175 52.76 16.23 -16.93
C GLY A 175 51.28 15.80 -16.79
N PHE A 176 50.58 16.21 -15.73
CA PHE A 176 49.24 15.71 -15.39
C PHE A 176 48.25 16.83 -15.00
N LEU A 177 48.52 18.08 -15.40
CA LEU A 177 47.63 19.20 -15.15
C LEU A 177 46.41 19.14 -16.09
N LYS A 178 45.24 19.52 -15.57
CA LYS A 178 44.02 19.76 -16.35
C LYS A 178 43.74 21.26 -16.39
N GLU A 179 43.16 21.72 -17.50
CA GLU A 179 42.59 23.06 -17.61
C GLU A 179 41.36 23.23 -16.72
#